data_AF-A0A6H0KW92-F1
#
_entry.id   AF-A0A6H0KW92-F1
#
_cell.length_a   1.000
_cell.length_b   1.000
_cell.length_c   1.000
_cell.angle_alpha   90.00
_cell.angle_beta   90.00
_cell.angle_gamma   90.00
#
_symmetry.space_group_name_H-M   'P 1'
#
loop_
_entity.id
_entity.type
_entity.pdbx_description
1 polymer ?
#
loop_
_entity_poly.entity_id
_entity_poly.type
_entity_poly.pdbx_seq_one_letter_code
_entity_poly.pdbx_strand_id
1 'polypeptide(L)'
;MLGVYMLTDENTMNILSDNDNLFEAVENYGEEKTTISYGIDKLWDGLHFLLTDKSSQEPIEGEPLSEAVVGVHVLDCESFIAYTAPYEIHTIIKALNEVDIDTLITKMNLSKFRKAKIYPNIWVKKNEEQLKKELKQEFFNLKTFYEKALNSQTGVLVSIY
;
A
#
# COMPACT_ATOMS: atom_id res chain seq x y z
N MET A 1 4.60 11.54 -5.06
CA MET A 1 3.91 10.26 -4.83
C MET A 1 4.80 9.31 -4.04
N LEU A 2 4.86 9.62 -2.75
CA LEU A 2 5.23 8.73 -1.66
C LEU A 2 3.97 7.96 -1.25
N GLY A 3 4.09 6.69 -0.91
CA GLY A 3 3.01 5.92 -0.30
C GLY A 3 3.19 5.82 1.21
N VAL A 4 2.13 6.12 1.96
CA VAL A 4 2.10 6.06 3.43
C VAL A 4 0.86 5.29 3.89
N TYR A 5 1.07 4.38 4.83
CA TYR A 5 0.03 3.57 5.46
C TYR A 5 -0.02 3.92 6.94
N MET A 6 -1.22 4.10 7.49
CA MET A 6 -1.44 4.48 8.89
C MET A 6 -2.44 3.52 9.53
N LEU A 7 -2.15 3.08 10.76
CA LEU A 7 -3.14 2.33 11.54
C LEU A 7 -4.21 3.31 12.02
N THR A 8 -5.47 3.09 11.63
CA THR A 8 -6.54 4.04 11.95
C THR A 8 -7.81 3.28 12.32
N ASP A 9 -8.30 3.48 13.54
CA ASP A 9 -9.59 2.94 13.98
C ASP A 9 -10.76 3.70 13.33
N GLU A 10 -11.95 3.11 13.39
CA GLU A 10 -13.15 3.65 12.74
C GLU A 10 -13.57 5.02 13.30
N ASN A 11 -13.39 5.26 14.60
CA ASN A 11 -13.74 6.55 15.19
C ASN A 11 -12.81 7.66 14.68
N THR A 12 -11.51 7.38 14.65
CA THR A 12 -10.52 8.29 14.08
C THR A 12 -10.80 8.55 12.60
N MET A 13 -11.11 7.50 11.81
CA MET A 13 -11.48 7.67 10.40
C MET A 13 -12.71 8.54 10.19
N ASN A 14 -13.76 8.38 11.01
CA ASN A 14 -14.95 9.22 10.93
C ASN A 14 -14.60 10.69 11.16
N ILE A 15 -13.78 10.99 12.18
CA ILE A 15 -13.33 12.35 12.48
C ILE A 15 -12.53 12.94 11.31
N LEU A 16 -11.64 12.16 10.69
CA LEU A 16 -10.85 12.61 9.53
C LEU A 16 -11.75 12.87 8.31
N SER A 17 -12.71 11.97 8.06
CA SER A 17 -13.60 12.03 6.90
C SER A 17 -14.63 13.16 6.98
N ASP A 18 -14.94 13.62 8.19
CA ASP A 18 -15.82 14.77 8.42
C ASP A 18 -15.10 16.13 8.22
N ASN A 19 -13.79 16.13 7.94
CA ASN A 19 -13.04 17.36 7.69
C ASN A 19 -13.27 17.88 6.26
N ASP A 20 -13.51 19.19 6.12
CA ASP A 20 -13.66 19.86 4.81
C ASP A 20 -12.44 19.66 3.89
N ASN A 21 -11.24 19.48 4.47
CA ASN A 21 -10.00 19.16 3.78
C ASN A 21 -9.43 17.83 4.29
N LEU A 22 -9.93 16.72 3.73
CA LEU A 22 -9.51 15.38 4.10
C LEU A 22 -7.98 15.19 3.96
N PHE A 23 -7.38 15.68 2.88
CA PHE A 23 -5.95 15.53 2.65
C PHE A 23 -5.10 16.15 3.77
N GLU A 24 -5.37 17.41 4.12
CA GLU A 24 -4.67 18.08 5.22
C GLU A 24 -4.91 17.40 6.57
N ALA A 25 -6.12 16.91 6.83
CA ALA A 25 -6.42 16.16 8.05
C ALA A 25 -5.60 14.86 8.13
N VAL A 26 -5.49 14.13 7.01
CA VAL A 26 -4.70 12.89 6.92
C VAL A 26 -3.20 13.16 7.03
N GLU A 27 -2.68 14.22 6.41
CA GLU A 27 -1.27 14.61 6.57
C GLU A 27 -0.95 14.94 8.04
N ASN A 28 -1.76 15.79 8.68
CA ASN A 28 -1.60 16.14 10.08
C ASN A 28 -1.64 14.90 10.99
N TYR A 29 -2.59 14.00 10.75
CA TYR A 29 -2.70 12.74 11.48
C TYR A 29 -1.46 11.86 11.30
N GLY A 30 -0.93 11.76 10.09
CA GLY A 30 0.29 11.00 9.79
C GLY A 30 1.56 11.57 10.47
N GLU A 31 1.59 12.87 10.77
CA GLU A 31 2.68 13.55 11.46
C GLU A 31 2.62 13.44 12.99
N GLU A 32 1.47 13.04 13.55
CA GLU A 32 1.34 12.86 14.99
C GLU A 32 2.30 11.78 15.52
N LYS A 33 2.97 12.07 16.63
CA LYS A 33 3.92 11.12 17.27
C LYS A 33 3.27 9.81 17.72
N THR A 34 1.95 9.83 17.92
CA THR A 34 1.13 8.70 18.34
C THR A 34 0.68 7.83 17.18
N THR A 35 0.71 8.34 15.95
CA THR A 35 0.29 7.60 14.77
C THR A 35 1.34 6.58 14.37
N ILE A 36 0.90 5.32 14.28
CA ILE A 36 1.74 4.24 13.79
C ILE A 36 1.62 4.24 12.27
N SER A 37 2.67 4.71 11.60
CA SER A 37 2.74 4.77 10.14
C SER A 37 3.87 3.91 9.56
N TYR A 38 3.71 3.56 8.30
CA TYR A 38 4.69 2.87 7.46
C TYR A 38 4.75 3.56 6.11
N GLY A 39 5.94 4.05 5.74
CA GLY A 39 6.20 4.63 4.42
C GLY A 39 6.89 3.62 3.51
N ILE A 40 6.36 3.43 2.30
CA ILE A 40 6.95 2.59 1.25
C ILE A 40 7.77 3.41 0.22
N ASP A 41 7.97 4.70 0.51
CA ASP A 41 8.55 5.68 -0.43
C ASP A 41 7.81 5.60 -1.77
N LYS A 42 8.52 5.39 -2.88
CA LYS A 42 7.94 5.37 -4.24
C LYS A 42 7.68 3.96 -4.76
N LEU A 43 7.78 2.92 -3.94
CA LEU A 43 7.73 1.53 -4.42
C LEU A 43 6.32 0.92 -4.43
N TRP A 44 5.27 1.66 -4.03
CA TRP A 44 3.89 1.18 -3.99
C TRP A 44 3.39 0.62 -5.33
N ASP A 45 3.54 1.34 -6.45
CA ASP A 45 3.09 0.87 -7.76
C ASP A 45 3.90 -0.35 -8.25
N GLY A 46 5.20 -0.37 -7.92
CA GLY A 46 6.07 -1.52 -8.15
C GLY A 46 5.66 -2.76 -7.39
N LEU A 47 5.29 -2.59 -6.11
CA LEU A 47 4.81 -3.69 -5.27
C LEU A 47 3.44 -4.18 -5.75
N HIS A 48 2.52 -3.27 -6.07
CA HIS A 48 1.22 -3.63 -6.66
C HIS A 48 1.40 -4.46 -7.93
N PHE A 49 2.26 -4.01 -8.84
CA PHE A 49 2.53 -4.73 -10.10
C PHE A 49 3.20 -6.09 -9.87
N LEU A 50 4.10 -6.21 -8.89
CA LEU A 50 4.71 -7.49 -8.54
C LEU A 50 3.66 -8.51 -8.05
N LEU A 51 2.67 -8.05 -7.29
CA LEU A 51 1.64 -8.90 -6.70
C LEU A 51 0.51 -9.25 -7.68
N THR A 52 0.18 -8.36 -8.62
CA THR A 52 -1.05 -8.44 -9.42
C THR A 52 -0.85 -8.45 -10.94
N ASP A 53 0.36 -8.17 -11.44
CA ASP A 53 0.66 -7.89 -12.86
C ASP A 53 -0.14 -6.68 -13.42
N LYS A 54 -0.66 -5.81 -12.53
CA LYS A 54 -1.39 -4.57 -12.83
C LYS A 54 -0.78 -3.36 -12.15
N SER A 55 -0.86 -2.18 -12.77
CA SER A 55 -0.50 -0.95 -12.08
C SER A 55 -1.57 -0.63 -11.04
N SER A 56 -1.16 -0.03 -9.92
CA SER A 56 -2.04 0.53 -8.92
C SER A 56 -2.91 1.69 -9.44
N GLN A 57 -2.62 2.23 -10.62
CA GLN A 57 -3.51 3.15 -11.34
C GLN A 57 -4.76 2.45 -11.92
N GLU A 58 -4.72 1.12 -12.02
CA GLU A 58 -5.85 0.27 -12.40
C GLU A 58 -6.07 -0.76 -11.28
N PRO A 59 -6.47 -0.31 -10.06
CA PRO A 59 -6.68 -1.20 -8.94
C PRO A 59 -7.79 -2.21 -9.23
N ILE A 60 -7.68 -3.39 -8.63
CA ILE A 60 -8.59 -4.51 -8.88
C ILE A 60 -9.53 -4.65 -7.68
N GLU A 61 -10.77 -4.17 -7.84
CA GLU A 61 -11.81 -4.25 -6.80
C GLU A 61 -12.06 -5.70 -6.35
N GLY A 62 -12.06 -5.93 -5.04
CA GLY A 62 -12.27 -7.23 -4.43
C GLY A 62 -11.07 -8.18 -4.51
N GLU A 63 -9.93 -7.73 -5.03
CA GLU A 63 -8.68 -8.51 -5.05
C GLU A 63 -7.80 -8.11 -3.85
N PRO A 64 -7.61 -8.99 -2.85
CA PRO A 64 -7.00 -8.60 -1.60
C PRO A 64 -5.54 -8.15 -1.69
N LEU A 65 -4.76 -8.60 -2.68
CA LEU A 65 -3.38 -8.15 -2.85
C LEU A 65 -3.29 -6.76 -3.47
N SER A 66 -4.23 -6.40 -4.36
CA SER A 66 -4.43 -5.05 -4.86
C SER A 66 -4.83 -4.13 -3.71
N GLU A 67 -5.87 -4.50 -2.97
CA GLU A 67 -6.40 -3.75 -1.82
C GLU A 67 -5.38 -3.60 -0.69
N ALA A 68 -4.44 -4.55 -0.54
CA ALA A 68 -3.32 -4.41 0.40
C ALA A 68 -2.47 -3.14 0.13
N VAL A 69 -2.34 -2.76 -1.14
CA VAL A 69 -1.52 -1.60 -1.54
C VAL A 69 -2.36 -0.34 -1.69
N VAL A 70 -3.57 -0.45 -2.23
CA VAL A 70 -4.39 0.72 -2.60
C VAL A 70 -5.55 1.03 -1.63
N GLY A 71 -5.80 0.17 -0.64
CA GLY A 71 -6.96 0.26 0.24
C GLY A 71 -8.25 -0.28 -0.41
N VAL A 72 -9.27 -0.55 0.40
CA VAL A 72 -10.56 -1.10 -0.07
C VAL A 72 -11.53 0.01 -0.48
N HIS A 73 -11.68 1.03 0.35
CA HIS A 73 -12.63 2.12 0.14
C HIS A 73 -11.89 3.41 -0.22
N VAL A 74 -11.95 3.81 -1.50
CA VAL A 74 -11.39 5.10 -1.93
C VAL A 74 -12.26 6.24 -1.40
N LEU A 75 -11.62 7.18 -0.69
CA LEU A 75 -12.23 8.36 -0.07
C LEU A 75 -11.97 9.63 -0.89
N ASP A 76 -10.79 9.74 -1.49
CA ASP A 76 -10.40 10.85 -2.37
C ASP A 76 -9.53 10.31 -3.51
N CYS A 77 -9.91 10.58 -4.76
CA CYS A 77 -9.16 10.16 -5.94
C CYS A 77 -8.05 11.14 -6.34
N GLU A 78 -8.16 12.43 -6.01
CA GLU A 78 -7.19 13.45 -6.43
C GLU A 78 -5.91 13.37 -5.61
N SER A 79 -6.04 13.30 -4.28
CA SER A 79 -4.91 13.13 -3.35
C SER A 79 -4.63 11.66 -3.02
N PHE A 80 -5.33 10.74 -3.68
CA PHE A 80 -5.39 9.29 -3.43
C PHE A 80 -5.38 8.92 -1.94
N ILE A 81 -6.57 8.90 -1.35
CA ILE A 81 -6.80 8.48 0.03
C ILE A 81 -7.78 7.33 0.03
N ALA A 82 -7.44 6.24 0.70
CA ALA A 82 -8.31 5.08 0.81
C ALA A 82 -8.24 4.46 2.20
N TYR A 83 -9.30 3.78 2.61
CA TYR A 83 -9.39 3.12 3.91
C TYR A 83 -9.80 1.67 3.76
N THR A 84 -9.15 0.81 4.53
CA THR A 84 -9.53 -0.58 4.75
C THR A 84 -10.02 -0.72 6.17
N ALA A 85 -11.28 -1.11 6.35
CA ALA A 85 -11.87 -1.21 7.68
C ALA A 85 -11.32 -2.41 8.47
N PRO A 86 -11.36 -2.40 9.82
CA PRO A 86 -10.79 -3.46 10.65
C PRO A 86 -11.33 -4.86 10.30
N TYR A 87 -12.61 -4.94 9.93
CA TYR A 87 -13.26 -6.20 9.58
C TYR A 87 -12.80 -6.77 8.23
N GLU A 88 -12.11 -6.00 7.39
CA GLU A 88 -11.62 -6.42 6.06
C GLU A 88 -10.16 -6.87 6.09
N ILE A 89 -9.41 -6.43 7.11
CA ILE A 89 -7.97 -6.72 7.29
C ILE A 89 -7.66 -8.23 7.25
N HIS A 90 -8.55 -9.06 7.78
CA HIS A 90 -8.33 -10.52 7.84
C HIS A 90 -8.20 -11.14 6.44
N THR A 91 -8.96 -10.66 5.45
CA THR A 91 -8.92 -11.15 4.06
C THR A 91 -7.59 -10.79 3.40
N ILE A 92 -7.13 -9.55 3.60
CA ILE A 92 -5.84 -9.08 3.09
C ILE A 92 -4.68 -9.87 3.73
N ILE A 93 -4.70 -10.05 5.05
CA ILE A 93 -3.66 -10.82 5.75
C ILE A 93 -3.59 -12.26 5.25
N LYS A 94 -4.75 -12.89 5.01
CA LYS A 94 -4.79 -14.24 4.45
C LYS A 94 -4.08 -14.28 3.09
N ALA A 95 -4.40 -13.35 2.18
CA ALA A 95 -3.77 -13.29 0.87
C ALA A 95 -2.26 -13.01 0.96
N LEU A 96 -1.84 -12.04 1.78
CA LEU A 96 -0.41 -11.74 2.01
C LEU A 96 0.36 -12.94 2.60
N ASN A 97 -0.29 -13.79 3.39
CA ASN A 97 0.31 -15.02 3.92
C ASN A 97 0.48 -16.13 2.89
N GLU A 98 -0.35 -16.14 1.84
CA GLU A 98 -0.30 -17.13 0.77
C GLU A 98 0.72 -16.77 -0.33
N VAL A 99 1.24 -15.54 -0.34
CA VAL A 99 2.23 -15.08 -1.32
C VAL A 99 3.60 -15.74 -1.10
N ASP A 100 4.07 -16.47 -2.11
CA ASP A 100 5.47 -16.88 -2.25
C ASP A 100 6.29 -15.76 -2.91
N ILE A 101 6.73 -14.81 -2.08
CA ILE A 101 7.48 -13.63 -2.52
C ILE A 101 8.83 -14.01 -3.17
N ASP A 102 9.46 -15.10 -2.75
CA ASP A 102 10.73 -15.55 -3.32
C ASP A 102 10.56 -16.00 -4.78
N THR A 103 9.49 -16.72 -5.06
CA THR A 103 9.12 -17.10 -6.43
C THR A 103 8.79 -15.87 -7.29
N LEU A 104 8.03 -14.89 -6.76
CA LEU A 104 7.69 -13.66 -7.49
C LEU A 104 8.94 -12.85 -7.85
N ILE A 105 9.84 -12.67 -6.89
CA ILE A 105 11.10 -11.93 -7.08
C ILE A 105 12.03 -12.63 -8.08
N THR A 106 12.10 -13.97 -8.03
CA THR A 106 12.90 -14.75 -8.99
C THR A 106 12.37 -14.62 -10.41
N LYS A 107 11.04 -14.52 -10.57
CA LYS A 107 10.36 -14.35 -11.88
C LYS A 107 10.24 -12.89 -12.32
N MET A 108 10.62 -11.94 -11.48
CA MET A 108 10.49 -10.52 -11.75
C MET A 108 11.23 -10.13 -13.01
N ASN A 109 10.58 -9.39 -13.90
CA ASN A 109 11.14 -8.99 -15.19
C ASN A 109 10.99 -7.47 -15.38
N LEU A 110 12.09 -6.73 -15.28
CA LEU A 110 12.10 -5.27 -15.42
C LEU A 110 11.59 -4.79 -16.78
N SER A 111 11.66 -5.59 -17.85
CA SER A 111 11.06 -5.21 -19.14
C SER A 111 9.54 -5.11 -19.06
N LYS A 112 8.88 -5.95 -18.26
CA LYS A 112 7.43 -5.86 -18.03
C LYS A 112 7.06 -4.58 -17.27
N PHE A 113 7.76 -4.29 -16.17
CA PHE A 113 7.56 -3.07 -15.38
C PHE A 113 7.72 -1.81 -16.25
N ARG A 114 8.76 -1.77 -17.09
CA ARG A 114 8.97 -0.67 -18.04
C ARG A 114 7.83 -0.55 -19.07
N LYS A 115 7.42 -1.67 -19.66
CA LYS A 115 6.35 -1.68 -20.66
C LYS A 115 5.00 -1.24 -20.09
N ALA A 116 4.72 -1.65 -18.84
CA ALA A 116 3.54 -1.24 -18.09
C ALA A 116 3.64 0.18 -17.52
N LYS A 117 4.77 0.89 -17.73
CA LYS A 117 5.02 2.27 -17.28
C LYS A 117 4.83 2.47 -15.77
N ILE A 118 5.18 1.45 -14.99
CA ILE A 118 5.06 1.45 -13.54
C ILE A 118 5.82 2.64 -12.93
N TYR A 119 5.20 3.33 -11.99
CA TYR A 119 5.81 4.42 -11.24
C TYR A 119 6.81 3.89 -10.19
N PRO A 120 7.89 4.62 -9.90
CA PRO A 120 8.47 5.69 -10.70
C PRO A 120 9.25 5.12 -11.88
N ASN A 121 9.75 5.98 -12.78
CA ASN A 121 10.55 5.56 -13.93
C ASN A 121 12.00 5.13 -13.56
N ILE A 122 12.14 4.20 -12.61
CA ILE A 122 13.41 3.65 -12.10
C ILE A 122 13.74 2.28 -12.70
N TRP A 123 12.76 1.59 -13.28
CA TRP A 123 12.87 0.24 -13.86
C TRP A 123 13.80 0.16 -15.08
N VAL A 124 14.26 1.30 -15.59
CA VAL A 124 15.30 1.46 -16.64
C VAL A 124 16.70 1.72 -16.11
N LYS A 125 16.83 2.27 -14.90
CA LYS A 125 18.04 2.94 -14.42
C LYS A 125 18.72 2.20 -13.27
N LYS A 126 17.93 1.52 -12.44
CA LYS A 126 18.41 0.93 -11.19
C LYS A 126 18.88 -0.52 -11.40
N ASN A 127 19.81 -0.96 -10.56
CA ASN A 127 20.28 -2.35 -10.55
C ASN A 127 19.12 -3.29 -10.20
N GLU A 128 18.90 -4.31 -11.02
CA GLU A 128 17.81 -5.28 -10.86
C GLU A 128 17.85 -6.00 -9.51
N GLU A 129 19.03 -6.45 -9.07
CA GLU A 129 19.16 -7.18 -7.80
C GLU A 129 18.86 -6.29 -6.60
N GLN A 130 19.21 -5.01 -6.69
CA GLN A 130 18.83 -4.04 -5.66
C GLN A 130 17.32 -3.81 -5.64
N LEU A 131 16.69 -3.64 -6.81
CA LEU A 131 15.23 -3.48 -6.92
C LEU A 131 14.48 -4.69 -6.36
N LYS A 132 14.94 -5.91 -6.69
CA LYS A 132 14.40 -7.16 -6.15
C LYS A 132 14.47 -7.18 -4.62
N LYS A 133 15.64 -6.85 -4.07
CA LYS A 133 15.84 -6.82 -2.62
C LYS A 133 14.93 -5.81 -1.94
N GLU A 134 14.81 -4.61 -2.50
CA GLU A 134 13.95 -3.55 -1.97
C GLU A 134 12.47 -3.94 -2.02
N LEU A 135 11.94 -4.40 -3.16
CA LEU A 135 10.55 -4.85 -3.28
C LEU A 135 10.24 -6.02 -2.34
N LYS A 136 11.17 -6.97 -2.19
CA LYS A 136 11.03 -8.07 -1.23
C LYS A 136 10.95 -7.55 0.20
N GLN A 137 11.80 -6.58 0.57
CA GLN A 137 11.78 -5.97 1.89
C GLN A 137 10.46 -5.22 2.13
N GLU A 138 10.00 -4.43 1.15
CA GLU A 138 8.75 -3.69 1.27
C GLU A 138 7.52 -4.60 1.36
N PHE A 139 7.51 -5.72 0.65
CA PHE A 139 6.47 -6.74 0.85
C PHE A 139 6.38 -7.20 2.31
N PHE A 140 7.51 -7.54 2.95
CA PHE A 140 7.52 -7.95 4.35
C PHE A 140 7.17 -6.82 5.31
N ASN A 141 7.58 -5.59 5.01
CA ASN A 141 7.24 -4.41 5.81
C ASN A 141 5.71 -4.19 5.77
N LEU A 142 5.11 -4.20 4.58
CA LEU A 142 3.67 -4.06 4.39
C LEU A 142 2.91 -5.17 5.11
N LYS A 143 3.34 -6.42 4.93
CA LYS A 143 2.76 -7.57 5.62
C LYS A 143 2.81 -7.42 7.15
N THR A 144 3.98 -7.07 7.70
CA THR A 144 4.14 -6.80 9.13
C THR A 144 3.23 -5.66 9.60
N PHE A 145 3.01 -4.64 8.77
CA PHE A 145 2.12 -3.54 9.09
C PHE A 145 0.65 -3.99 9.18
N TYR A 146 0.17 -4.78 8.22
CA TYR A 146 -1.17 -5.37 8.29
C TYR A 146 -1.32 -6.33 9.46
N GLU A 147 -0.27 -7.05 9.87
CA GLU A 147 -0.32 -7.92 11.05
C GLU A 147 -0.53 -7.09 12.32
N LYS A 148 0.07 -5.89 12.40
CA LYS A 148 -0.18 -4.94 13.48
C LYS A 148 -1.62 -4.39 13.45
N ALA A 149 -2.15 -4.10 12.27
CA ALA A 149 -3.55 -3.67 12.11
C ALA A 149 -4.51 -4.74 12.65
N LEU A 150 -4.29 -6.01 12.25
CA LEU A 150 -5.09 -7.14 12.70
C LEU A 150 -5.03 -7.32 14.22
N ASN A 151 -3.82 -7.29 14.80
CA ASN A 151 -3.62 -7.48 16.24
C ASN A 151 -4.18 -6.33 17.09
N SER A 152 -4.18 -5.12 16.55
CA SER A 152 -4.71 -3.93 17.22
C SER A 152 -6.20 -3.72 16.95
N GLN A 153 -6.83 -4.55 16.11
CA GLN A 153 -8.21 -4.40 15.64
C GLN A 153 -8.48 -3.01 15.02
N THR A 154 -7.50 -2.46 14.31
CA THR A 154 -7.60 -1.19 13.60
C THR A 154 -7.72 -1.42 12.09
N GLY A 155 -8.18 -0.41 11.37
CA GLY A 155 -8.10 -0.38 9.91
C GLY A 155 -6.75 0.14 9.43
N VAL A 156 -6.62 0.29 8.12
CA VAL A 156 -5.45 0.86 7.45
C VAL A 156 -5.90 2.00 6.55
N LEU A 157 -5.39 3.20 6.82
CA LEU A 157 -5.53 4.37 5.96
C LEU A 157 -4.32 4.46 5.03
N VAL A 158 -4.57 4.55 3.73
CA VAL A 158 -3.58 4.68 2.67
C VAL A 158 -3.63 6.09 2.11
N SER A 159 -2.47 6.74 2.00
CA SER A 159 -2.30 8.04 1.35
C SER A 159 -1.14 7.99 0.36
N ILE A 160 -1.34 8.47 -0.88
CA ILE A 160 -0.32 8.49 -1.93
C ILE A 160 -0.21 9.89 -2.57
N TYR A 161 0.87 10.62 -2.27
CA TYR A 161 1.03 12.06 -2.61
C TYR A 161 2.44 12.45 -3.09
#